data_AF-A0AAD1SJ88-F1
#
_entry.id   AF-A0AAD1SJ88-F1
#
_cell.length_a   1.000
_cell.length_b   1.000
_cell.length_c   1.000
_cell.angle_alpha   90.00
_cell.angle_beta   90.00
_cell.angle_gamma   90.00
#
_symmetry.space_group_name_H-M   'P 1'
#
loop_
_entity.id
_entity.type
_entity.pdbx_description
1 polymer ?
#
loop_
_entity_poly.entity_id
_entity_poly.type
_entity_poly.pdbx_seq_one_letter_code
_entity_poly.pdbx_strand_id
1 'polypeptide(L)'
;MFQALAPAIHPDQMVVDRVHRLRRPQHMPPTTERDVIARVHFFHVKEQIMRESRTAGMPDPYGHIKIFADLSAETLQFRKSLTQITATLREKNIAYRWGYPAKLLIHREGKMHVILNTEMGLLKLKDWGIQVAEEVKQHRPKIPRVPRDWSTA
;
A
#
# COMPACT_ATOMS: atom_id res chain seq x y z
N MET A 1 -18.48 -3.37 -13.45
CA MET A 1 -17.51 -2.87 -12.46
C MET A 1 -16.13 -2.62 -13.09
N PHE A 2 -15.35 -3.65 -13.46
CA PHE A 2 -13.99 -3.44 -13.96
C PHE A 2 -13.90 -2.71 -15.31
N GLN A 3 -14.88 -2.91 -16.20
CA GLN A 3 -14.93 -2.19 -17.47
C GLN A 3 -15.20 -0.68 -17.28
N ALA A 4 -15.84 -0.28 -16.17
CA ALA A 4 -16.01 1.13 -15.80
C ALA A 4 -14.72 1.71 -15.19
N LEU A 5 -13.95 0.89 -14.46
CA LEU A 5 -12.67 1.28 -13.88
C LEU A 5 -11.56 1.41 -14.93
N ALA A 6 -11.48 0.45 -15.85
CA ALA A 6 -10.43 0.37 -16.86
C ALA A 6 -11.04 0.00 -18.23
N PRO A 7 -11.63 0.99 -18.94
CA PRO A 7 -12.37 0.75 -20.19
C PRO A 7 -11.48 0.27 -21.34
N ALA A 8 -10.17 0.52 -21.26
CA ALA A 8 -9.20 0.10 -22.27
C ALA A 8 -8.82 -1.39 -22.20
N ILE A 9 -9.23 -2.12 -21.15
CA ILE A 9 -8.93 -3.55 -21.01
C ILE A 9 -10.01 -4.37 -21.72
N HIS A 10 -9.61 -5.18 -22.70
CA HIS A 10 -10.55 -6.08 -23.37
C HIS A 10 -11.00 -7.20 -22.42
N PRO A 11 -12.28 -7.63 -22.42
CA PRO A 11 -12.77 -8.70 -21.55
C PRO A 11 -11.92 -9.98 -21.59
N ASP A 12 -11.43 -10.36 -22.77
CA ASP A 12 -10.60 -11.58 -22.95
C ASP A 12 -9.24 -11.51 -22.25
N GLN A 13 -8.75 -10.30 -21.95
CA GLN A 13 -7.50 -10.11 -21.21
C GLN A 13 -7.73 -10.15 -19.70
N MET A 14 -8.98 -10.06 -19.24
CA MET A 14 -9.31 -10.06 -17.81
C MET A 14 -9.41 -11.50 -17.28
N VAL A 15 -8.30 -12.23 -17.37
CA VAL A 15 -8.17 -13.61 -16.87
C VAL A 15 -7.59 -13.59 -15.46
N VAL A 16 -8.23 -14.32 -14.55
CA VAL A 16 -7.82 -14.43 -13.15
C VAL A 16 -7.55 -15.89 -12.82
N ASP A 17 -6.31 -16.20 -12.44
CA ASP A 17 -5.89 -17.57 -12.14
C ASP A 17 -6.49 -18.08 -10.83
N ARG A 18 -6.56 -17.20 -9.82
CA ARG A 18 -6.99 -17.56 -8.46
C ARG A 18 -7.60 -16.38 -7.74
N VAL A 19 -8.72 -16.61 -7.06
CA VAL A 19 -9.34 -15.64 -6.15
C VAL A 19 -9.73 -16.35 -4.88
N HIS A 20 -9.41 -15.75 -3.73
CA HIS A 20 -9.85 -16.26 -2.43
C HIS A 20 -9.91 -15.15 -1.41
N ARG A 21 -10.71 -15.37 -0.35
CA ARG A 21 -10.82 -14.44 0.78
C ARG A 21 -9.78 -14.80 1.85
N LEU A 22 -9.18 -13.78 2.44
CA LEU A 22 -8.32 -13.95 3.60
C LEU A 22 -9.13 -14.33 4.84
N ARG A 23 -8.44 -14.97 5.78
CA ARG A 23 -9.00 -15.25 7.10
C ARG A 23 -9.14 -13.93 7.85
N ARG A 24 -10.29 -13.75 8.49
CA ARG A 24 -10.51 -12.62 9.39
C ARG A 24 -9.70 -12.80 10.68
N PRO A 25 -9.04 -11.75 11.20
CA PRO A 25 -8.45 -11.81 12.53
C PRO A 25 -9.50 -12.11 13.61
N GLN A 26 -9.15 -12.92 14.61
CA GLN A 26 -10.11 -13.36 15.63
C GLN A 26 -10.72 -12.21 16.45
N HIS A 27 -10.02 -11.08 16.58
CA HIS A 27 -10.48 -9.91 17.34
C HIS A 27 -11.48 -9.03 16.57
N MET A 28 -11.71 -9.30 15.28
CA MET A 28 -12.64 -8.51 14.46
C MET A 28 -14.04 -9.14 14.46
N PRO A 29 -15.12 -8.32 14.50
CA PRO A 29 -16.50 -8.79 14.49
C PRO A 29 -16.84 -9.76 13.33
N PRO A 30 -17.82 -10.66 13.52
CA PRO A 30 -18.35 -11.53 12.46
C PRO A 30 -18.81 -10.83 11.19
N THR A 31 -19.23 -9.57 11.32
CA THR A 31 -19.77 -8.72 10.25
C THR A 31 -18.70 -7.99 9.45
N THR A 32 -17.43 -7.96 9.92
CA THR A 32 -16.36 -7.30 9.17
C THR A 32 -16.10 -8.03 7.85
N GLU A 33 -16.10 -7.24 6.77
CA GLU A 33 -15.70 -7.67 5.44
C GLU A 33 -14.27 -8.23 5.45
N ARG A 34 -13.99 -9.17 4.55
CA ARG A 34 -12.68 -9.82 4.45
C ARG A 34 -11.97 -9.36 3.20
N ASP A 35 -10.68 -9.12 3.33
CA ASP A 35 -9.82 -8.84 2.19
C ASP A 35 -9.83 -10.01 1.20
N VAL A 36 -9.74 -9.67 -0.09
CA VAL A 36 -9.71 -10.63 -1.20
C VAL A 36 -8.34 -10.56 -1.86
N ILE A 37 -7.69 -11.72 -2.04
CA ILE A 37 -6.49 -11.83 -2.85
C ILE A 37 -6.86 -12.44 -4.19
N ALA A 38 -6.53 -11.72 -5.26
CA ALA A 38 -6.71 -12.15 -6.64
C ALA A 38 -5.35 -12.18 -7.36
N ARG A 39 -5.06 -13.30 -8.02
CA ARG A 39 -3.93 -13.45 -8.93
C ARG A 39 -4.42 -13.24 -10.36
N VAL A 40 -4.19 -12.04 -10.88
CA VAL A 40 -4.45 -11.70 -12.29
C VAL A 40 -3.39 -12.38 -13.15
N HIS A 41 -3.81 -13.03 -14.24
CA HIS A 41 -2.94 -13.82 -15.11
C HIS A 41 -1.88 -12.95 -15.79
N PHE A 42 -2.32 -11.86 -16.43
CA PHE A 42 -1.44 -10.95 -17.18
C PHE A 42 -0.92 -9.80 -16.32
N PHE A 43 0.40 -9.61 -16.32
CA PHE A 43 1.04 -8.54 -15.54
C PHE A 43 0.62 -7.13 -15.98
N HIS A 44 0.49 -6.88 -17.29
CA HIS A 44 0.11 -5.57 -17.81
C HIS A 44 -1.32 -5.17 -17.38
N VAL A 45 -2.26 -6.13 -17.41
CA VAL A 45 -3.65 -5.94 -16.94
C VAL A 45 -3.65 -5.58 -15.45
N LYS A 46 -2.88 -6.32 -14.65
CA LYS A 46 -2.73 -6.05 -13.21
C LYS A 46 -2.20 -4.64 -12.96
N GLU A 47 -1.13 -4.21 -13.65
CA GLU A 47 -0.55 -2.88 -13.48
C GLU A 47 -1.50 -1.76 -13.95
N GLN A 48 -2.25 -1.99 -15.02
CA GLN A 48 -3.24 -1.04 -15.51
C GLN A 48 -4.38 -0.86 -14.49
N ILE A 49 -4.96 -1.95 -13.99
CA ILE A 49 -5.99 -1.89 -12.93
C ILE A 49 -5.47 -1.10 -11.72
N MET A 50 -4.24 -1.37 -11.28
CA MET A 50 -3.61 -0.69 -10.15
C MET A 50 -3.32 0.80 -10.42
N ARG A 51 -3.12 1.20 -11.67
CA ARG A 51 -2.92 2.60 -12.06
C ARG A 51 -4.26 3.33 -12.06
N GLU A 52 -5.25 2.79 -12.76
CA GLU A 52 -6.58 3.39 -12.86
C GLU A 52 -7.25 3.52 -11.48
N SER A 53 -7.11 2.51 -10.63
CA SER A 53 -7.65 2.56 -9.26
C SER A 53 -7.06 3.67 -8.40
N ARG A 54 -5.83 4.14 -8.69
CA ARG A 54 -5.20 5.25 -7.97
C ARG A 54 -5.53 6.62 -8.57
N THR A 55 -5.70 6.68 -9.89
CA THR A 55 -5.98 7.93 -10.60
C THR A 55 -7.47 8.30 -10.55
N ALA A 56 -8.34 7.38 -10.97
CA ALA A 56 -9.78 7.61 -11.07
C ALA A 56 -10.53 7.24 -9.77
N GLY A 57 -9.94 6.38 -8.93
CA GLY A 57 -10.64 5.77 -7.81
C GLY A 57 -11.61 4.67 -8.26
N MET A 58 -12.37 4.11 -7.31
CA MET A 58 -13.37 3.09 -7.63
C MET A 58 -14.70 3.75 -8.03
N PRO A 59 -15.37 3.28 -9.10
CA PRO A 59 -16.67 3.81 -9.51
C PRO A 59 -17.76 3.47 -8.49
N ASP A 60 -18.78 4.32 -8.37
CA ASP A 60 -19.95 4.05 -7.53
C ASP A 60 -20.69 2.77 -8.00
N PRO A 61 -21.24 1.95 -7.08
CA PRO A 61 -21.30 2.12 -5.61
C PRO A 61 -20.05 1.62 -4.84
N TYR A 62 -18.95 1.35 -5.54
CA TYR A 62 -17.77 0.65 -4.99
C TYR A 62 -16.69 1.58 -4.42
N GLY A 63 -16.99 2.87 -4.18
CA GLY A 63 -16.01 3.86 -3.71
C GLY A 63 -15.30 3.51 -2.40
N HIS A 64 -15.87 2.62 -1.58
CA HIS A 64 -15.26 2.14 -0.33
C HIS A 64 -14.15 1.09 -0.56
N ILE A 65 -14.12 0.45 -1.73
CA ILE A 65 -13.15 -0.60 -2.05
C ILE A 65 -11.81 0.04 -2.40
N LYS A 66 -10.73 -0.50 -1.83
CA LYS A 66 -9.36 -0.06 -2.11
C LYS A 66 -8.53 -1.22 -2.63
N ILE A 67 -7.84 -0.99 -3.74
CA ILE A 67 -6.97 -1.99 -4.37
C ILE A 67 -5.51 -1.69 -3.99
N PHE A 68 -4.84 -2.67 -3.42
CA PHE A 68 -3.43 -2.61 -3.05
C PHE A 68 -2.64 -3.73 -3.71
N ALA A 69 -1.34 -3.51 -3.87
CA ALA A 69 -0.44 -4.57 -4.31
C ALA A 69 -0.17 -5.53 -3.15
N ASP A 70 -0.11 -6.83 -3.46
CA ASP A 70 0.35 -7.85 -2.51
C ASP A 70 1.88 -7.75 -2.39
N LEU A 71 2.36 -7.45 -1.17
CA LEU A 71 3.77 -7.21 -0.88
C LEU A 71 4.25 -8.16 0.20
N SER A 72 5.51 -8.61 0.09
CA SER A 72 6.11 -9.43 1.14
C SER A 72 6.21 -8.67 2.46
N ALA A 73 6.18 -9.41 3.57
CA ALA A 73 6.33 -8.85 4.91
C ALA A 73 7.64 -8.03 5.05
N GLU A 74 8.73 -8.52 4.47
CA GLU A 74 10.03 -7.82 4.43
C GLU A 74 9.92 -6.47 3.71
N THR A 75 9.25 -6.43 2.56
CA THR A 75 9.02 -5.18 1.82
C THR A 75 8.17 -4.20 2.64
N LEU A 76 7.15 -4.69 3.35
CA LEU A 76 6.33 -3.85 4.22
C LEU A 76 7.11 -3.30 5.41
N GLN A 77 7.98 -4.11 6.02
CA GLN A 77 8.87 -3.68 7.10
C GLN A 77 9.85 -2.60 6.61
N PHE A 78 10.46 -2.80 5.44
CA PHE A 78 11.31 -1.80 4.80
C PHE A 78 10.58 -0.48 4.53
N ARG A 79 9.36 -0.53 3.98
CA ARG A 79 8.55 0.68 3.77
C ARG A 79 8.23 1.37 5.09
N LYS A 80 7.95 0.58 6.14
CA LYS A 80 7.68 1.09 7.49
C LYS A 80 8.90 1.79 8.09
N SER A 81 10.11 1.25 7.91
CA SER A 81 11.34 1.88 8.43
C SER A 81 11.66 3.22 7.76
N LEU A 82 11.10 3.48 6.57
CA LEU A 82 11.22 4.72 5.83
C LEU A 82 10.02 5.68 5.99
N THR A 83 9.08 5.38 6.90
CA THR A 83 7.86 6.18 7.08
C THR A 83 8.17 7.65 7.35
N GLN A 84 9.10 7.94 8.25
CA GLN A 84 9.54 9.30 8.59
C GLN A 84 10.08 10.04 7.36
N ILE A 85 11.01 9.42 6.65
CA ILE A 85 11.59 9.97 5.42
C ILE A 85 10.48 10.27 4.41
N THR A 86 9.56 9.33 4.17
CA THR A 86 8.47 9.56 3.22
C THR A 86 7.44 10.58 3.66
N ALA A 87 7.23 10.78 4.97
CA ALA A 87 6.39 11.83 5.51
C ALA A 87 7.02 13.21 5.25
N THR A 88 8.31 13.37 5.58
CA THR A 88 9.04 14.61 5.30
C THR A 88 9.11 14.92 3.80
N LEU A 89 9.28 13.90 2.94
CA LEU A 89 9.22 14.09 1.49
C LEU A 89 7.85 14.58 1.02
N ARG A 90 6.74 14.10 1.61
CA ARG A 90 5.38 14.61 1.33
C ARG A 90 5.22 16.05 1.78
N GLU A 91 5.65 16.38 2.99
CA GLU A 91 5.57 17.75 3.54
C GLU A 91 6.33 18.75 2.69
N LYS A 92 7.48 18.35 2.14
CA LYS A 92 8.31 19.18 1.25
C LYS A 92 7.89 19.10 -0.23
N ASN A 93 6.80 18.40 -0.56
CA ASN A 93 6.33 18.16 -1.93
C ASN A 93 7.41 17.57 -2.87
N ILE A 94 8.32 16.75 -2.33
CA ILE A 94 9.35 16.06 -3.11
C ILE A 94 8.77 14.75 -3.63
N ALA A 95 8.74 14.59 -4.95
CA ALA A 95 8.23 13.39 -5.58
C ALA A 95 9.12 12.18 -5.28
N TYR A 96 8.51 11.06 -4.91
CA TYR A 96 9.20 9.78 -4.74
C TYR A 96 8.37 8.62 -5.26
N ARG A 97 9.03 7.49 -5.50
CA ARG A 97 8.42 6.24 -5.98
C ARG A 97 9.06 5.04 -5.27
N TRP A 98 8.26 4.01 -5.01
CA TRP A 98 8.78 2.73 -4.55
C TRP A 98 9.29 1.91 -5.73
N GLY A 99 10.54 1.48 -5.67
CA GLY A 99 11.16 0.59 -6.66
C GLY A 99 11.26 -0.85 -6.15
N TYR A 100 11.32 -1.79 -7.09
CA TYR A 100 11.57 -3.21 -6.83
C TYR A 100 13.08 -3.48 -6.70
N PRO A 101 13.54 -4.41 -5.83
CA PRO A 101 12.75 -5.19 -4.87
C PRO A 101 12.26 -4.36 -3.66
N ALA A 102 13.16 -3.69 -2.94
CA ALA A 102 12.83 -2.81 -1.83
C ALA A 102 13.77 -1.59 -1.84
N LYS A 103 13.38 -0.56 -2.59
CA LYS A 103 14.12 0.71 -2.65
C LYS A 103 13.19 1.90 -2.77
N LEU A 104 13.61 3.03 -2.23
CA LEU A 104 12.91 4.31 -2.38
C LEU A 104 13.65 5.16 -3.41
N LEU A 105 12.95 5.58 -4.45
CA LEU A 105 13.46 6.41 -5.53
C LEU A 105 12.95 7.83 -5.33
N ILE A 106 13.84 8.78 -5.11
CA ILE A 106 13.48 10.19 -4.86
C ILE A 106 13.86 11.00 -6.10
N HIS A 107 12.92 11.80 -6.61
CA HIS A 107 13.16 12.70 -7.73
C HIS A 107 13.40 14.12 -7.21
N ARG A 108 14.61 14.66 -7.44
CA ARG A 108 14.97 16.02 -7.04
C ARG A 108 15.93 16.62 -8.06
N GLU A 109 15.69 17.87 -8.45
CA GLU A 109 16.60 18.63 -9.34
C GLU A 109 16.96 17.88 -10.65
N GLY A 110 16.00 17.16 -11.22
CA GLY A 110 16.19 16.37 -12.44
C GLY A 110 17.02 15.09 -12.27
N LYS A 111 17.39 14.73 -11.04
CA LYS A 111 18.12 13.50 -10.72
C LYS A 111 17.28 12.53 -9.88
N MET A 112 17.50 11.25 -10.12
CA MET A 112 16.92 10.15 -9.36
C MET A 112 17.92 9.66 -8.31
N HIS A 113 17.54 9.72 -7.05
CA HIS A 113 18.33 9.22 -5.92
C HIS A 113 17.73 7.92 -5.40
N VAL A 114 18.58 6.92 -5.16
CA VAL A 114 18.16 5.59 -4.67
C VAL A 114 18.51 5.46 -3.20
N ILE A 115 17.52 5.10 -2.38
CA ILE A 115 17.67 4.84 -0.95
C ILE A 115 17.36 3.36 -0.68
N LEU A 116 18.33 2.67 -0.07
CA LEU A 116 18.27 1.23 0.24
C LEU A 116 18.13 0.93 1.73
N ASN A 117 18.38 1.90 2.60
CA ASN A 117 18.26 1.75 4.04
C ASN A 117 17.86 3.10 4.67
N THR A 118 17.41 3.06 5.92
CA THR A 118 16.98 4.27 6.63
C THR A 118 18.15 5.23 6.84
N GLU A 119 19.35 4.73 7.16
CA GLU A 119 20.55 5.55 7.40
C GLU A 119 20.95 6.38 6.17
N MET A 120 21.05 5.77 4.99
CA MET A 120 21.34 6.49 3.73
C MET A 120 20.27 7.52 3.43
N GLY A 121 19.01 7.21 3.72
CA GLY A 121 17.91 8.15 3.57
C GLY A 121 18.06 9.38 4.47
N LEU A 122 18.40 9.20 5.74
CA LEU A 122 18.64 10.28 6.69
C LEU A 122 19.86 11.13 6.32
N LEU A 123 20.97 10.49 5.94
CA LEU A 123 22.16 11.19 5.46
C LEU A 123 21.85 12.04 4.23
N LYS A 124 21.08 11.50 3.27
CA LYS A 124 20.68 12.25 2.07
C LYS A 124 19.77 13.44 2.38
N LEU A 125 18.83 13.30 3.31
CA LEU A 125 18.01 14.43 3.74
C LEU A 125 18.83 15.49 4.46
N LYS A 126 19.83 15.09 5.26
CA LYS A 126 20.78 16.00 5.90
C LYS A 126 21.64 16.75 4.90
N ASP A 127 22.18 16.07 3.88
CA ASP A 127 22.92 16.68 2.76
C ASP A 127 22.09 17.80 2.09
N TRP A 128 20.78 17.62 2.08
CA TRP A 128 19.81 18.53 1.50
C TRP A 128 19.31 19.64 2.43
N GLY A 129 19.80 19.69 3.67
CA GLY A 129 19.37 20.64 4.69
C GLY A 129 17.94 20.40 5.20
N ILE A 130 17.38 19.21 4.97
CA ILE A 130 16.03 18.85 5.41
C ILE A 130 16.14 18.12 6.74
N GLN A 131 15.62 18.73 7.81
CA GLN A 131 15.48 18.04 9.09
C GLN A 131 14.28 17.10 9.07
N VAL A 132 14.51 15.87 9.52
CA VAL A 132 13.46 14.86 9.69
C VAL A 132 12.90 15.01 11.09
N ALA A 133 11.59 15.20 11.20
CA ALA A 133 10.93 15.20 12.50
C ALA A 133 11.05 13.79 13.13
N GLU A 134 11.52 13.73 14.38
CA GLU A 134 11.57 12.48 15.13
C GLU A 134 10.16 11.92 15.38
N GLU A 135 10.07 10.59 15.54
CA GLU A 135 8.80 9.91 15.74
C GLU A 135 8.12 10.38 17.04
N VAL A 136 6.94 11.00 16.92
CA VAL A 136 5.94 10.85 17.98
C VAL A 136 5.42 9.43 17.82
N LYS A 137 5.93 8.49 18.63
CA LYS A 137 5.35 7.15 18.74
C LYS A 137 3.91 7.31 19.20
N GLN A 138 2.99 7.34 18.24
CA GLN A 138 1.57 7.28 18.56
C GLN A 138 1.34 5.92 19.22
N HIS A 139 1.14 5.92 20.53
CA HIS A 139 0.68 4.75 21.24
C HIS A 139 -0.70 4.41 20.67
N ARG A 140 -0.74 3.48 19.70
CA ARG A 140 -2.03 2.91 19.31
C ARG A 140 -2.56 2.19 20.54
N PRO A 141 -3.73 2.59 21.08
CA PRO A 141 -4.32 1.84 22.17
C PRO A 141 -4.49 0.40 21.69
N LYS A 142 -4.06 -0.56 22.52
CA LYS A 142 -4.33 -1.97 22.25
C LYS A 142 -5.85 -2.12 22.21
N ILE A 143 -6.40 -2.49 21.06
CA ILE A 143 -7.83 -2.80 20.96
C ILE A 143 -8.08 -3.97 21.93
N PRO A 144 -9.00 -3.83 22.91
CA PRO A 144 -9.30 -4.90 23.85
C PRO A 144 -9.74 -6.14 23.08
N ARG A 145 -9.25 -7.31 23.48
CA ARG A 145 -9.78 -8.57 22.97
C ARG A 145 -11.20 -8.71 23.51
N VAL A 146 -12.21 -8.69 22.63
CA VAL A 146 -13.58 -9.02 23.04
C VAL A 146 -13.57 -10.49 23.50
N PRO A 147 -13.94 -10.78 24.76
CA PRO A 147 -14.05 -12.16 25.23
C PRO A 147 -15.02 -12.95 24.35
N ARG A 148 -14.67 -14.20 24.06
CA ARG A 148 -15.53 -15.08 23.27
C ARG A 148 -16.63 -15.59 24.19
N ASP A 149 -17.87 -15.19 23.95
CA ASP A 149 -19.01 -15.75 24.67
C ASP A 149 -19.24 -17.19 24.18
N TRP A 150 -19.08 -18.16 25.07
CA TRP A 150 -19.32 -19.59 24.79
C TRP A 150 -20.77 -20.01 25.06
N SER A 151 -21.64 -19.09 25.50
CA SER A 151 -23.02 -19.40 25.84
C SER A 151 -23.97 -19.54 24.65
N THR A 152 -23.50 -19.26 23.43
CA THR A 152 -24.33 -19.23 22.21
C THR A 152 -23.90 -20.25 21.14
N ALA A 153 -23.42 -21.43 21.56
CA ALA A 153 -23.11 -22.57 20.68
C ALA A 153 -24.25 -23.60 20.66
#